data_AF-A0A1A6XZI5-F1
#
_entry.id   AF-A0A1A6XZI5-F1
#
_cell.length_a   1.000
_cell.length_b   1.000
_cell.length_c   1.000
_cell.angle_alpha   90.00
_cell.angle_beta   90.00
_cell.angle_gamma   90.00
#
_symmetry.space_group_name_H-M   'P 1'
#
loop_
_entity.id
_entity.type
_entity.pdbx_description
1 polymer ?
#
loop_
_entity_poly.entity_id
_entity_poly.type
_entity_poly.pdbx_seq_one_letter_code
_entity_poly.pdbx_strand_id
1 'polypeptide(L)'
;MVNRNARYRPFYVLDLDAVRDRDGNLDRVTAISVYCNHCKHITHAKAPVLETMQGGTLLACAGCGERQAVSNARLVECGHVLGHTLPLAMPA
;
A
#
# COMPACT_ATOMS: atom_id res chain seq x y z
N MET A 1 -7.39 -20.52 8.99
CA MET A 1 -6.52 -20.61 10.19
C MET A 1 -5.55 -19.43 10.15
N VAL A 2 -5.69 -18.44 11.03
CA VAL A 2 -4.74 -17.32 11.15
C VAL A 2 -3.76 -17.69 12.26
N ASN A 3 -2.49 -17.89 11.91
CA ASN A 3 -1.45 -18.29 12.86
C ASN A 3 -1.21 -17.16 13.88
N ARG A 4 -1.71 -17.31 15.11
CA ARG A 4 -1.68 -16.28 16.18
C ARG A 4 -0.30 -16.10 16.86
N ASN A 5 0.75 -16.77 16.37
CA ASN A 5 2.11 -16.74 16.95
C ASN A 5 3.13 -15.90 16.17
N ALA A 6 2.73 -15.20 15.11
CA ALA A 6 3.58 -14.19 14.50
C ALA A 6 3.44 -12.88 15.28
N ARG A 7 4.54 -12.30 15.79
CA ARG A 7 4.53 -10.90 16.22
C ARG A 7 4.19 -10.06 15.01
N TYR A 8 2.90 -9.76 14.80
CA TYR A 8 2.43 -9.01 13.65
C TYR A 8 2.98 -7.58 13.74
N ARG A 9 4.06 -7.32 12.99
CA ARG A 9 4.62 -5.98 12.87
C ARG A 9 3.96 -5.35 11.65
N PRO A 10 3.22 -4.25 11.83
CA PRO A 10 2.47 -3.67 10.72
C PRO A 10 3.42 -3.12 9.65
N PHE A 11 3.09 -3.34 8.39
CA PHE A 11 3.57 -2.53 7.28
C PHE A 11 2.61 -1.37 7.08
N TYR A 12 3.15 -0.20 6.75
CA TYR A 12 2.36 0.97 6.40
C TYR A 12 2.47 1.24 4.90
N VAL A 13 1.34 1.44 4.23
CA VAL A 13 1.34 1.87 2.82
C VAL A 13 1.58 3.38 2.80
N LEU A 14 2.64 3.80 2.11
CA LEU A 14 2.99 5.22 1.97
C LEU A 14 2.43 5.80 0.68
N ASP A 15 2.49 5.02 -0.39
CA ASP A 15 2.11 5.44 -1.74
C ASP A 15 1.69 4.22 -2.55
N LEU A 16 0.77 4.44 -3.49
CA LEU A 16 0.23 3.39 -4.34
C LEU A 16 -0.11 3.98 -5.71
N ASP A 17 0.45 3.38 -6.75
CA ASP A 17 0.14 3.68 -8.14
C ASP A 17 -0.81 2.61 -8.68
N ALA A 18 -1.86 3.04 -9.37
CA ALA A 18 -2.85 2.14 -9.94
C ALA A 18 -3.32 2.64 -11.29
N VAL A 19 -3.59 1.69 -12.17
CA VAL A 19 -4.19 1.97 -13.47
C VAL A 19 -5.71 1.90 -13.37
N ARG A 20 -6.37 2.76 -14.13
CA ARG A 20 -7.82 2.82 -14.25
C ARG A 20 -8.26 2.18 -15.55
N ASP A 21 -9.42 1.53 -15.52
CA ASP A 21 -10.10 1.06 -16.71
C ASP A 21 -10.68 2.25 -17.51
N ARG A 22 -11.17 1.98 -18.73
CA ARG A 22 -11.86 2.95 -19.60
C ARG A 22 -13.07 3.60 -18.94
N ASP A 23 -13.74 2.92 -18.01
CA ASP A 23 -14.84 3.48 -17.23
C ASP A 23 -14.37 4.39 -16.07
N GLY A 24 -13.05 4.56 -15.90
CA GLY A 24 -12.45 5.37 -14.85
C GLY A 24 -12.30 4.67 -13.51
N ASN A 25 -12.82 3.44 -13.37
CA ASN A 25 -12.69 2.62 -12.17
C ASN A 25 -11.25 2.10 -11.99
N LEU A 26 -10.80 1.96 -10.74
CA LEU A 26 -9.55 1.28 -10.42
C LEU A 26 -9.54 -0.17 -10.94
N ASP A 27 -8.62 -0.47 -11.85
CA ASP A 27 -8.43 -1.80 -12.45
C ASP A 27 -7.43 -2.63 -11.64
N ARG A 28 -6.20 -2.12 -11.48
CA ARG A 28 -5.14 -2.82 -10.72
C ARG A 28 -4.09 -1.87 -10.18
N VAL A 29 -3.39 -2.34 -9.15
CA VAL A 29 -2.21 -1.68 -8.60
C VAL A 29 -0.98 -2.03 -9.43
N THR A 30 -0.23 -1.03 -9.87
CA THR A 30 1.00 -1.15 -10.67
C THR A 30 2.26 -0.94 -9.83
N ALA A 31 2.17 -0.13 -8.78
CA ALA A 31 3.24 0.03 -7.80
C ALA A 31 2.71 0.28 -6.40
N ILE A 32 3.48 -0.13 -5.40
CA ILE A 32 3.19 0.16 -3.99
C ILE A 32 4.48 0.46 -3.26
N SER A 33 4.44 1.48 -2.41
CA SER A 33 5.53 1.86 -1.52
C SER A 33 5.12 1.55 -0.09
N VAL A 34 5.87 0.69 0.59
CA VAL A 34 5.54 0.22 1.94
C VAL A 34 6.68 0.47 2.91
N TYR A 35 6.33 0.96 4.10
CA TYR A 35 7.26 1.15 5.21
C TYR A 35 7.20 -0.03 6.17
N CYS A 36 8.35 -0.68 6.38
CA CYS A 36 8.45 -1.78 7.31
C CYS A 36 8.68 -1.27 8.73
N ASN A 37 7.74 -1.52 9.65
CA ASN A 37 7.90 -1.08 11.04
C ASN A 37 8.98 -1.88 11.82
N HIS A 38 9.48 -2.98 11.25
CA HIS A 38 10.55 -3.78 11.86
C HIS A 38 11.92 -3.11 11.72
N CYS A 39 12.38 -2.87 10.49
CA CYS A 39 13.69 -2.31 10.18
C CYS A 39 13.68 -0.84 9.73
N LYS A 40 12.49 -0.23 9.67
CA LYS A 40 12.26 1.14 9.18
C LYS A 40 12.63 1.37 7.71
N HIS A 41 12.79 0.29 6.94
CA HIS A 41 13.10 0.37 5.52
C HIS A 41 11.83 0.60 4.68
N ILE A 42 11.94 1.46 3.68
CA ILE A 42 10.89 1.67 2.68
C ILE A 42 11.16 0.74 1.50
N THR A 43 10.18 -0.08 1.14
CA THR A 43 10.27 -0.97 -0.02
C THR A 43 9.28 -0.51 -1.07
N HIS A 44 9.81 -0.28 -2.28
CA HIS A 44 9.00 0.02 -3.45
C HIS A 44 8.86 -1.26 -4.27
N ALA A 45 7.64 -1.79 -4.36
CA ALA A 45 7.32 -2.93 -5.20
C ALA A 45 6.58 -2.45 -6.44
N LYS A 46 6.98 -2.91 -7.61
CA LYS A 46 6.33 -2.61 -8.90
C LYS A 46 5.96 -3.92 -9.59
N ALA A 47 4.89 -3.91 -10.39
CA ALA A 47 4.57 -5.05 -11.25
C ALA A 47 5.74 -5.30 -12.22
N PRO A 48 6.12 -6.57 -12.51
CA PRO A 48 5.47 -7.82 -12.11
C PRO A 48 5.94 -8.42 -10.77
N VAL A 49 6.83 -7.74 -10.04
CA VAL A 49 7.37 -8.21 -8.74
C VAL A 49 6.33 -8.14 -7.61
N LEU A 50 5.26 -7.37 -7.82
CA LEU A 50 4.01 -7.52 -7.08
C LEU A 50 3.45 -8.92 -7.37
N GLU A 51 3.83 -9.90 -6.56
CA GLU A 51 3.29 -11.26 -6.60
C GLU A 51 1.80 -11.21 -6.22
N THR A 52 0.96 -11.03 -7.23
CA THR A 52 -0.49 -11.19 -7.13
C THR A 52 -0.79 -12.66 -6.90
N MET A 53 -1.27 -13.00 -5.72
CA MET A 53 -1.91 -14.28 -5.45
C MET A 53 -3.40 -14.16 -5.79
N GLN A 54 -4.07 -15.24 -6.21
CA GLN A 54 -5.54 -15.19 -6.30
C GLN A 54 -6.12 -14.85 -4.92
N GLY A 55 -6.82 -13.71 -4.82
CA GLY A 55 -7.38 -13.21 -3.56
C GLY A 55 -6.42 -12.42 -2.67
N GLY A 56 -5.20 -12.07 -3.13
CA GLY A 56 -4.27 -11.28 -2.33
C GLY A 56 -2.97 -10.85 -3.01
N THR A 57 -2.07 -10.31 -2.21
CA THR A 57 -0.74 -9.83 -2.61
C THR A 57 0.22 -10.07 -1.45
N LEU A 58 1.43 -10.52 -1.74
CA LEU A 58 2.48 -10.65 -0.73
C LEU A 58 3.39 -9.43 -0.78
N LEU A 59 3.49 -8.71 0.33
CA LEU A 59 4.44 -7.60 0.49
C LEU A 59 5.71 -8.14 1.15
N ALA A 60 6.88 -7.88 0.57
CA ALA A 60 8.16 -8.27 1.14
C ALA A 60 9.01 -7.02 1.40
N CYS A 61 9.64 -6.95 2.57
CA CYS A 61 10.60 -5.90 2.88
C CYS A 61 11.97 -6.24 2.28
N ALA A 62 12.52 -5.36 1.44
CA ALA A 62 13.85 -5.54 0.85
C ALA A 62 14.99 -5.47 1.89
N GLY A 63 14.78 -4.76 3.01
CA GLY A 63 15.81 -4.60 4.05
C GLY A 63 15.99 -5.82 4.97
N CYS A 64 14.90 -6.40 5.50
CA CYS A 64 14.97 -7.48 6.48
C CYS A 64 14.33 -8.80 6.04
N GLY A 65 13.75 -8.86 4.84
CA GLY A 65 13.08 -10.06 4.31
C GLY A 65 11.73 -10.38 4.95
N GLU A 66 11.22 -9.53 5.86
CA GLU A 66 9.89 -9.70 6.46
C GLU A 66 8.81 -9.70 5.38
N ARG A 67 7.83 -10.60 5.50
CA ARG A 67 6.76 -10.79 4.52
C ARG A 67 5.39 -10.63 5.16
N GLN A 68 4.55 -9.80 4.57
CA GLN A 68 3.15 -9.63 4.97
C GLN A 68 2.22 -10.06 3.85
N ALA A 69 1.39 -11.06 4.14
CA ALA A 69 0.28 -11.42 3.27
C ALA A 69 -0.85 -10.40 3.42
N VAL A 70 -1.28 -9.85 2.30
CA VAL A 70 -2.47 -9.00 2.19
C VAL A 70 -3.49 -9.79 1.40
N SER A 71 -4.66 -10.06 1.97
CA SER A 71 -5.72 -10.84 1.31
C SER A 71 -7.05 -10.12 1.43
N ASN A 72 -7.91 -10.25 0.42
CA ASN A 72 -9.24 -9.61 0.35
C ASN A 72 -9.22 -8.08 0.49
N ALA A 73 -8.13 -7.42 0.06
CA ALA A 73 -8.07 -5.98 -0.01
C ALA A 73 -8.64 -5.51 -1.35
N ARG A 74 -9.60 -4.58 -1.31
CA ARG A 74 -10.09 -3.86 -2.49
C ARG A 74 -9.73 -2.40 -2.32
N LEU A 75 -9.13 -1.80 -3.35
CA LEU A 75 -9.02 -0.36 -3.38
C LEU A 75 -10.41 0.21 -3.62
N VAL A 76 -10.85 1.03 -2.67
CA VAL A 76 -12.07 1.80 -2.80
C VAL A 76 -11.63 3.25 -2.89
N GLU A 77 -12.03 3.93 -3.95
CA GLU A 77 -11.85 5.38 -4.04
C GLU A 77 -12.80 6.02 -3.03
N CYS A 78 -12.27 6.34 -1.86
CA CYS A 78 -12.96 7.21 -0.92
C CYS A 78 -12.59 8.64 -1.30
N GLY A 79 -13.60 9.50 -1.47
CA GLY A 79 -13.42 10.95 -1.67
C GLY A 79 -12.87 11.66 -0.42
N HIS A 80 -11.92 11.06 0.29
CA HIS A 80 -11.20 11.71 1.36
C HIS A 80 -10.25 12.73 0.75
N VAL A 81 -10.65 13.99 0.82
CA VAL A 81 -9.71 15.11 0.77
C VAL A 81 -8.83 14.96 2.02
N LEU A 82 -7.64 14.38 1.87
CA LEU A 82 -6.57 14.63 2.83
C LEU A 82 -6.33 16.13 2.76
N GLY A 83 -6.85 16.85 3.74
CA GLY A 83 -6.74 18.30 3.80
C GLY A 83 -5.26 18.67 3.78
N HIS A 84 -4.73 18.96 2.60
CA HIS A 84 -3.61 19.87 2.49
C HIS A 84 -4.10 21.17 3.11
N THR A 85 -3.72 21.40 4.36
CA THR A 85 -3.64 22.73 4.93
C THR A 85 -2.67 23.52 4.07
N LEU A 86 -3.16 24.07 2.95
CA LEU A 86 -2.55 25.27 2.41
C LEU A 86 -2.63 26.32 3.52
N PRO A 87 -1.52 26.93 3.94
CA PRO A 87 -1.59 28.08 4.82
C PRO A 87 -2.44 29.14 4.10
N LEU A 88 -3.58 29.52 4.70
CA LEU A 88 -4.33 30.68 4.24
C LEU A 88 -3.36 31.86 4.26
N ALA A 89 -2.99 32.34 3.07
CA ALA A 89 -2.38 33.64 2.91
C ALA A 89 -3.31 34.66 3.56
N MET A 90 -2.83 35.33 4.60
CA MET A 90 -3.56 36.35 5.32
C MET A 90 -3.79 37.54 4.35
N PRO A 91 -5.02 38.07 4.22
CA PRO A 91 -5.22 39.32 3.49
C PRO A 91 -4.62 40.48 4.30
N ALA A 92 -4.00 41.40 3.57
CA ALA A 92 -3.36 42.63 4.07
C ALA A 92 -4.37 43.66 4.60
#